data_AF-B7S278-F1
#
_entry.id   AF-B7S278-F1
#
_cell.length_a   1.000
_cell.length_b   1.000
_cell.length_c   1.000
_cell.angle_alpha   90.00
_cell.angle_beta   90.00
_cell.angle_gamma   90.00
#
_symmetry.space_group_name_H-M   'P 1'
#
loop_
_entity.id
_entity.type
_entity.pdbx_description
1 polymer ?
#
loop_
_entity_poly.entity_id
_entity_poly.type
_entity_poly.pdbx_seq_one_letter_code
_entity_poly.pdbx_strand_id
1 'polypeptide(L)'
;MAAAGEELTISGYIVHHLTNLTYGKLPAGFERHAVDGGTEVVPEGGIWTIAHGGAEASAMGFNAIHVDSMLWSVGLGLVFCFLFRSVAKKAESGVPSGMVNLFEMIVEFVDSTVRDTFHGHNKLIAPLALTIFVWVFMMNFMDIIPVT
;
A
#
# COMPACT_ATOMS: atom_id res chain seq x y z
N MET A 1 -44.38 6.95 6.57
CA MET A 1 -43.26 6.85 7.53
C MET A 1 -41.99 6.86 6.71
N ALA A 2 -41.18 7.90 6.84
CA ALA A 2 -40.00 8.13 6.01
C ALA A 2 -38.86 7.20 6.45
N ALA A 3 -38.27 6.48 5.50
CA ALA A 3 -37.00 5.79 5.68
C ALA A 3 -35.91 6.85 5.86
N ALA A 4 -35.36 6.93 7.07
CA ALA A 4 -34.20 7.76 7.36
C ALA A 4 -32.99 7.11 6.67
N GLY A 5 -32.38 7.86 5.76
CA GLY A 5 -31.08 7.53 5.19
C GLY A 5 -30.07 7.41 6.32
N GLU A 6 -29.41 6.26 6.36
CA GLU A 6 -28.26 5.99 7.20
C GLU A 6 -27.17 7.01 6.85
N GLU A 7 -26.97 8.02 7.70
CA GLU A 7 -25.85 8.94 7.58
C GLU A 7 -24.57 8.12 7.71
N LEU A 8 -23.95 7.81 6.56
CA LEU A 8 -22.57 7.33 6.47
C LEU A 8 -21.66 8.44 6.98
N THR A 9 -21.54 8.54 8.31
CA THR A 9 -20.57 9.43 8.93
C THR A 9 -19.20 9.06 8.39
N ILE A 10 -18.41 10.06 8.00
CA ILE A 10 -17.05 9.87 7.47
C ILE A 10 -16.21 9.04 8.45
N SER A 11 -16.49 9.15 9.76
CA SER A 11 -15.88 8.31 10.80
C SER A 11 -16.28 6.82 10.70
N GLY A 12 -17.53 6.49 10.36
CA GLY A 12 -17.95 5.11 10.10
C GLY A 12 -17.28 4.53 8.85
N TYR A 13 -17.13 5.34 7.79
CA TYR A 13 -16.43 4.95 6.56
C TYR A 13 -14.94 4.68 6.79
N ILE A 14 -14.27 5.54 7.57
CA ILE A 14 -12.84 5.40 7.94
C ILE A 14 -12.60 4.12 8.75
N VAL A 15 -13.46 3.81 9.72
CA VAL A 15 -13.32 2.60 10.55
C VAL A 15 -13.64 1.33 9.76
N HIS A 16 -14.61 1.38 8.84
CA HIS A 16 -14.97 0.22 8.03
C HIS A 16 -13.92 -0.06 6.94
N HIS A 17 -13.34 0.95 6.28
CA HIS A 17 -12.42 0.69 5.17
C HIS A 17 -10.95 0.48 5.56
N LEU A 18 -10.48 0.98 6.72
CA LEU A 18 -9.09 0.79 7.15
C LEU A 18 -8.85 -0.48 7.97
N THR A 19 -9.89 -1.25 8.30
CA THR A 19 -9.78 -2.36 9.28
C THR A 19 -10.16 -3.73 8.73
N ASN A 20 -10.78 -3.80 7.55
CA ASN A 20 -11.51 -4.99 7.09
C ASN A 20 -10.65 -6.14 6.53
N LEU A 21 -9.32 -6.01 6.48
CA LEU A 21 -8.42 -7.06 5.96
C LEU A 21 -7.26 -7.36 6.91
N THR A 22 -7.55 -7.48 8.21
CA THR A 22 -6.58 -7.99 9.18
C THR A 22 -6.80 -9.49 9.39
N TYR A 23 -5.81 -10.31 9.03
CA TYR A 23 -5.81 -11.76 9.25
C TYR A 23 -4.99 -12.10 10.49
N GLY A 24 -5.57 -12.83 11.43
CA GLY A 24 -4.87 -13.19 12.65
C GLY A 24 -5.61 -14.24 13.47
N LYS A 25 -4.99 -14.63 14.59
CA LYS A 25 -5.55 -15.62 15.50
C LYS A 25 -6.28 -14.93 16.64
N LEU A 26 -7.59 -15.13 16.76
CA LEU A 26 -8.33 -14.68 17.93
C LEU A 26 -8.05 -15.61 19.13
N PRO A 27 -7.91 -15.04 20.35
CA PRO A 27 -7.74 -15.82 21.56
C PRO A 27 -9.03 -16.58 21.92
N ALA A 28 -8.87 -17.71 22.61
CA ALA A 28 -10.00 -18.48 23.14
C ALA A 28 -10.81 -17.63 24.13
N GLY A 29 -12.14 -17.76 24.10
CA GLY A 29 -13.04 -16.99 24.97
C GLY A 29 -13.33 -15.56 24.48
N PHE A 30 -12.85 -15.16 23.30
CA PHE A 30 -13.25 -13.89 22.69
C PHE A 30 -14.66 -13.99 22.12
N GLU A 31 -15.49 -12.99 22.41
CA GLU A 31 -16.84 -12.85 21.85
C GLU A 31 -16.75 -12.18 20.46
N ARG A 32 -17.03 -12.95 19.42
CA ARG A 32 -17.02 -12.49 18.03
C ARG A 32 -18.46 -12.30 17.55
N HIS A 33 -18.68 -11.30 16.70
CA HIS A 33 -19.95 -11.15 16.00
C HIS A 33 -20.08 -12.24 14.93
N ALA A 34 -21.07 -13.11 15.10
CA ALA A 34 -21.43 -14.15 14.14
C ALA A 34 -22.08 -13.52 12.90
N VAL A 35 -21.90 -14.17 11.74
CA VAL A 35 -22.44 -13.74 10.45
C VAL A 35 -23.97 -13.62 10.46
N ASP A 36 -24.64 -14.35 11.36
CA ASP A 36 -26.09 -14.33 11.55
C ASP A 36 -26.58 -13.25 12.54
N GLY A 37 -25.71 -12.35 12.99
CA GLY A 37 -26.04 -11.27 13.94
C GLY A 37 -26.02 -11.67 15.43
N GLY A 38 -25.58 -12.89 15.74
CA GLY A 38 -25.37 -13.38 17.12
C GLY A 38 -23.95 -13.13 17.64
N THR A 39 -23.69 -13.52 18.89
CA THR A 39 -22.34 -13.53 19.49
C THR A 39 -21.85 -14.98 19.57
N GLU A 40 -20.73 -15.30 18.91
CA GLU A 40 -20.08 -16.61 18.96
C GLU A 40 -18.79 -16.53 19.80
N VAL A 41 -18.63 -17.44 20.75
CA VAL A 41 -17.44 -17.52 21.60
C VAL A 41 -16.38 -18.37 20.90
N VAL A 42 -15.17 -17.84 20.76
CA VAL A 42 -14.06 -18.56 20.14
C VAL A 42 -13.67 -19.79 20.96
N PRO A 43 -13.59 -20.99 20.35
CA PRO A 43 -13.31 -22.25 21.05
C PRO A 43 -11.91 -22.31 21.69
N GLU A 44 -11.75 -23.19 22.68
CA GLU A 44 -10.46 -23.48 23.34
C GLU A 44 -9.43 -23.98 22.32
N GLY A 45 -8.58 -23.06 21.86
CA GLY A 45 -7.63 -23.29 20.77
C GLY A 45 -7.38 -22.03 19.95
N GLY A 46 -8.33 -21.09 19.97
CA GLY A 46 -8.30 -19.87 19.16
C GLY A 46 -8.58 -20.15 17.68
N ILE A 47 -9.18 -19.20 16.98
CA ILE A 47 -9.53 -19.34 15.55
C ILE A 47 -8.71 -18.39 14.70
N TRP A 48 -8.22 -18.88 13.55
CA TRP A 48 -7.65 -18.04 12.52
C TRP A 48 -8.77 -17.52 11.63
N THR A 49 -8.94 -16.21 11.58
CA THR A 49 -9.99 -15.58 10.78
C THR A 49 -9.59 -14.16 10.42
N ILE A 50 -10.35 -13.57 9.50
CA ILE A 50 -10.29 -12.14 9.18
C ILE A 50 -11.09 -11.38 10.24
N ALA A 51 -10.56 -10.25 10.70
CA ALA A 51 -11.21 -9.36 11.66
C ALA A 51 -12.38 -8.62 10.99
N HIS A 52 -13.54 -8.61 11.65
CA HIS A 52 -14.74 -7.91 11.20
C HIS A 52 -14.87 -6.52 11.85
N GLY A 53 -13.80 -6.02 12.47
CA GLY A 53 -13.72 -4.70 13.09
C GLY A 53 -12.46 -4.48 13.92
N GLY A 54 -12.28 -3.26 14.43
CA GLY A 54 -11.10 -2.85 15.20
C GLY A 54 -10.91 -3.59 16.53
N ALA A 55 -12.00 -4.04 17.17
CA ALA A 55 -11.93 -4.82 18.39
C ALA A 55 -11.33 -6.22 18.16
N GLU A 56 -11.74 -6.90 17.08
CA GLU A 56 -11.18 -8.20 16.70
C GLU A 56 -9.72 -8.07 16.25
N ALA A 57 -9.40 -7.04 15.45
CA ALA A 57 -8.02 -6.78 15.00
C ALA A 57 -7.07 -6.50 16.18
N SER A 58 -7.52 -5.74 17.18
CA SER A 58 -6.75 -5.47 18.41
C SER A 58 -6.57 -6.75 19.26
N ALA A 59 -7.61 -7.58 19.34
CA ALA A 59 -7.58 -8.84 20.09
C ALA A 59 -6.65 -9.90 19.48
N MET A 60 -6.39 -9.85 18.18
CA MET A 60 -5.41 -10.72 17.51
C MET A 60 -3.96 -10.45 17.94
N GLY A 61 -3.69 -9.28 18.52
CA GLY A 61 -2.39 -8.91 19.08
C GLY A 61 -1.26 -8.94 18.06
N PHE A 62 -0.09 -9.45 18.45
CA PHE A 62 1.12 -9.48 17.61
C PHE A 62 0.94 -10.26 16.29
N ASN A 63 -0.01 -11.19 16.21
CA ASN A 63 -0.27 -12.00 15.02
C ASN A 63 -1.33 -11.39 14.08
N ALA A 64 -1.69 -10.12 14.29
CA ALA A 64 -2.55 -9.36 13.39
C ALA A 64 -1.77 -8.96 12.14
N ILE A 65 -2.05 -9.61 11.01
CA ILE A 65 -1.43 -9.34 9.71
C ILE A 65 -2.39 -8.48 8.88
N HIS A 66 -1.99 -7.24 8.60
CA HIS A 66 -2.71 -6.33 7.70
C HIS A 66 -2.47 -6.73 6.24
N VAL A 67 -3.38 -7.52 5.67
CA VAL A 67 -3.25 -8.11 4.34
C VAL A 67 -3.27 -7.05 3.25
N ASP A 68 -4.05 -5.99 3.44
CA ASP A 68 -4.09 -4.81 2.59
C ASP A 68 -2.72 -4.12 2.50
N SER A 69 -2.10 -3.84 3.64
CA SER A 69 -0.79 -3.20 3.75
C SER A 69 0.32 -4.10 3.18
N MET A 70 0.21 -5.42 3.40
CA MET A 70 1.11 -6.40 2.79
C MET A 70 0.97 -6.45 1.27
N LEU A 71 -0.25 -6.42 0.75
CA LEU A 71 -0.50 -6.44 -0.70
C LEU A 71 0.07 -5.19 -1.37
N TRP A 72 -0.19 -4.01 -0.80
CA TRP A 72 0.33 -2.76 -1.34
C TRP A 72 1.85 -2.66 -1.24
N SER A 73 2.45 -3.08 -0.11
CA SER A 73 3.92 -3.07 0.03
C SER A 73 4.61 -4.00 -0.96
N VAL A 74 4.08 -5.22 -1.17
CA VAL A 74 4.61 -6.17 -2.16
C VAL A 74 4.36 -5.67 -3.59
N GLY A 75 3.16 -5.15 -3.87
CA GLY A 75 2.80 -4.59 -5.18
C GLY A 75 3.71 -3.44 -5.58
N LEU A 76 3.90 -2.45 -4.69
CA LEU A 76 4.83 -1.34 -4.91
C LEU A 76 6.27 -1.84 -5.08
N GLY A 77 6.71 -2.80 -4.27
CA GLY A 77 8.05 -3.40 -4.40
C GLY A 77 8.27 -4.08 -5.76
N LEU A 78 7.26 -4.78 -6.28
CA LEU A 78 7.30 -5.42 -7.61
C LEU A 78 7.31 -4.39 -8.74
N VAL A 79 6.47 -3.36 -8.66
CA VAL A 79 6.43 -2.27 -9.65
C VAL A 79 7.77 -1.52 -9.66
N PHE A 80 8.34 -1.25 -8.49
CA PHE A 80 9.66 -0.64 -8.37
C PHE A 80 10.76 -1.48 -9.04
N CYS A 81 10.82 -2.78 -8.72
CA CYS A 81 11.76 -3.71 -9.36
C CYS A 81 11.56 -3.75 -10.88
N PHE A 82 10.31 -3.75 -11.35
CA PHE A 82 9.96 -3.77 -12.76
C PHE A 82 10.38 -2.49 -13.49
N LEU A 83 10.17 -1.32 -12.88
CA LEU A 83 10.59 -0.03 -13.42
C LEU A 83 12.13 0.05 -13.51
N PHE A 84 12.85 -0.31 -12.45
CA PHE A 84 14.31 -0.35 -12.47
C PHE A 84 14.85 -1.32 -13.52
N ARG A 85 14.22 -2.50 -13.66
CA ARG A 85 14.55 -3.44 -14.74
C ARG A 85 14.27 -2.86 -16.12
N SER A 86 13.18 -2.11 -16.27
CA SER A 86 12.81 -1.49 -17.55
C SER A 86 13.79 -0.39 -17.95
N VAL A 87 14.23 0.45 -17.01
CA VAL A 87 15.27 1.46 -17.23
C VAL A 87 16.61 0.80 -17.54
N ALA A 88 17.03 -0.20 -16.76
CA ALA A 88 18.28 -0.93 -16.99
C ALA A 88 18.33 -1.62 -18.37
N LYS A 89 17.20 -2.14 -18.86
CA LYS A 89 17.10 -2.75 -20.20
C LYS A 89 17.01 -1.74 -21.33
N LYS A 90 16.41 -0.57 -21.10
CA LYS A 90 16.26 0.49 -22.11
C LYS A 90 17.49 1.36 -22.25
N ALA A 91 18.50 1.19 -21.40
CA ALA A 91 19.83 1.79 -21.58
C ALA A 91 20.61 1.23 -22.80
N GLU A 92 19.98 0.43 -23.67
CA GLU A 92 20.55 0.07 -24.97
C GLU A 92 20.27 1.16 -26.02
N SER A 93 21.34 1.57 -26.68
CA SER A 93 21.48 2.67 -27.64
C SER A 93 20.77 2.45 -28.99
N GLY A 94 19.49 2.07 -29.00
CA GLY A 94 18.72 1.78 -30.20
C GLY A 94 17.40 2.56 -30.29
N VAL A 95 17.29 3.38 -31.34
CA VAL A 95 16.15 4.16 -31.86
C VAL A 95 14.97 4.36 -30.88
N PRO A 96 14.75 5.59 -30.36
CA PRO A 96 13.75 5.84 -29.33
C PRO A 96 12.32 5.58 -29.83
N SER A 97 11.63 4.67 -29.17
CA SER A 97 10.17 4.50 -29.28
C SER A 97 9.48 5.57 -28.42
N GLY A 98 8.35 6.13 -28.87
CA GLY A 98 7.74 7.34 -28.30
C GLY A 98 7.51 7.31 -26.77
N MET A 99 7.18 6.15 -26.18
CA MET A 99 7.04 6.02 -24.72
C MET A 99 8.38 6.03 -23.96
N VAL A 100 9.49 5.60 -24.60
CA VAL A 100 10.83 5.62 -24.02
C VAL A 100 11.31 7.05 -23.81
N ASN A 101 11.05 7.95 -24.77
CA ASN A 101 11.44 9.36 -24.71
C ASN A 101 10.82 10.11 -23.50
N LEU A 102 9.57 9.77 -23.12
CA LEU A 102 8.94 10.34 -21.92
C LEU A 102 9.69 9.92 -20.64
N PHE A 103 10.09 8.65 -20.54
CA PHE A 103 10.85 8.16 -19.38
C PHE A 103 12.28 8.71 -19.36
N GLU A 104 12.93 8.86 -20.50
CA GLU A 104 14.24 9.52 -20.60
C GLU A 104 14.18 10.97 -20.11
N MET A 105 13.17 11.74 -20.56
CA MET A 105 12.95 13.11 -20.09
C MET A 105 12.78 13.20 -18.57
N ILE A 106 12.05 12.26 -17.96
CA ILE A 106 11.88 12.21 -16.50
C ILE A 106 13.20 11.88 -15.80
N VAL A 107 13.95 10.91 -16.31
CA VAL A 107 15.25 10.50 -15.73
C VAL A 107 16.27 11.65 -15.81
N GLU A 108 16.37 12.33 -16.95
CA GLU A 108 17.24 13.49 -17.14
C GLU A 108 16.84 14.66 -16.23
N PHE A 109 15.54 14.92 -16.07
CA PHE A 109 15.03 15.94 -15.15
C PHE A 109 15.45 15.66 -13.70
N VAL A 110 15.35 14.41 -13.26
CA VAL A 110 15.77 14.01 -11.91
C VAL A 110 17.29 14.13 -11.76
N ASP A 111 18.07 13.66 -12.74
CA ASP A 111 19.54 13.78 -12.70
C ASP A 111 20.01 15.24 -12.63
N SER A 112 19.41 16.13 -13.44
CA SER A 112 19.70 17.57 -13.40
C SER A 112 19.38 18.16 -12.03
N THR A 113 18.20 17.86 -11.49
CA THR A 113 17.77 18.37 -10.17
C THR A 113 18.72 17.95 -9.05
N VAL A 114 19.23 16.72 -9.11
CA VAL A 114 20.19 16.18 -8.14
C VAL A 114 21.55 16.86 -8.28
N ARG A 115 22.03 17.07 -9.51
CA ARG A 115 23.30 17.74 -9.79
C ARG A 115 23.29 19.22 -9.38
N ASP A 116 22.16 19.89 -9.52
CA ASP A 116 22.00 21.29 -9.08
C ASP A 116 21.96 21.41 -7.56
N THR A 117 21.40 20.40 -6.88
CA THR A 117 21.28 20.38 -5.41
C THR A 117 22.57 19.91 -4.74
N PHE A 118 23.27 18.95 -5.33
CA PHE A 118 24.46 18.31 -4.75
C PHE A 118 25.68 18.46 -5.67
N HIS A 119 26.66 19.22 -5.20
CA HIS A 119 27.86 19.58 -5.96
C HIS A 119 29.04 18.60 -5.78
N GLY A 120 28.86 17.49 -5.04
CA GLY A 120 29.90 16.49 -4.80
C GLY A 120 29.90 15.36 -5.83
N HIS A 121 31.09 14.81 -6.14
CA HIS A 121 31.20 13.65 -7.03
C HIS A 121 30.97 12.33 -6.27
N ASN A 122 29.73 11.87 -6.21
CA ASN A 122 29.42 10.51 -5.76
C ASN A 122 28.44 9.83 -6.72
N LYS A 123 28.92 8.79 -7.41
CA LYS A 123 28.17 8.01 -8.40
C LYS A 123 26.96 7.28 -7.84
N LEU A 124 26.83 7.16 -6.52
CA LEU A 124 25.69 6.53 -5.86
C LEU A 124 24.53 7.49 -5.61
N ILE A 125 24.77 8.80 -5.59
CA ILE A 125 23.74 9.77 -5.21
C ILE A 125 22.68 9.91 -6.31
N ALA A 126 23.09 9.98 -7.58
CA ALA A 126 22.16 10.03 -8.70
C ALA A 126 21.18 8.84 -8.74
N PRO A 127 21.62 7.56 -8.70
CA PRO A 127 20.69 6.43 -8.71
C PRO A 127 19.85 6.31 -7.43
N LEU A 128 20.38 6.72 -6.27
CA LEU A 128 19.60 6.74 -5.02
C LEU A 128 18.51 7.82 -5.04
N ALA A 129 18.82 9.01 -5.55
CA ALA A 129 17.84 10.08 -5.66
C ALA A 129 16.75 9.75 -6.68
N LEU A 130 17.10 9.12 -7.81
CA LEU A 130 16.12 8.58 -8.75
C LEU A 130 15.21 7.52 -8.10
N THR A 131 15.80 6.61 -7.30
CA THR A 131 15.06 5.62 -6.52
C THR A 131 14.03 6.28 -5.61
N ILE A 132 14.46 7.25 -4.80
CA ILE A 132 13.61 7.95 -3.84
C ILE A 132 12.52 8.76 -4.56
N PHE A 133 12.87 9.46 -5.65
CA PHE A 133 11.91 10.24 -6.43
C PHE A 133 10.79 9.36 -6.99
N VAL A 134 11.15 8.27 -7.68
CA VAL A 134 10.16 7.34 -8.26
C VAL A 134 9.33 6.67 -7.16
N TRP A 135 9.96 6.31 -6.04
CA TRP A 135 9.29 5.69 -4.91
C TRP A 135 8.26 6.62 -4.25
N VAL A 136 8.64 7.86 -3.96
CA VAL A 136 7.75 8.88 -3.39
C VAL A 136 6.66 9.25 -4.40
N PHE A 137 6.98 9.40 -5.69
CA PHE A 137 5.98 9.62 -6.73
C PHE A 137 4.93 8.50 -6.75
N MET A 138 5.35 7.24 -6.64
CA MET A 138 4.45 6.08 -6.66
C MET A 138 3.58 5.99 -5.40
N MET A 139 4.12 6.31 -4.22
CA MET A 139 3.33 6.43 -2.99
C MET A 139 2.25 7.51 -3.11
N ASN A 140 2.61 8.69 -3.65
CA ASN A 140 1.65 9.76 -3.88
C ASN A 140 0.65 9.43 -5.00
N PHE A 141 1.07 8.68 -6.02
CA PHE A 141 0.18 8.25 -7.10
C PHE A 141 -0.90 7.29 -6.59
N MET A 142 -0.59 6.43 -5.61
CA MET A 142 -1.61 5.58 -4.96
C MET A 142 -2.69 6.42 -4.28
N ASP A 143 -2.33 7.54 -3.65
CA ASP A 143 -3.26 8.45 -2.95
C ASP A 143 -4.23 9.16 -3.92
N ILE A 144 -3.85 9.30 -5.19
CA ILE A 144 -4.69 9.90 -6.23
C ILE A 144 -5.75 8.92 -6.74
N ILE A 145 -5.56 7.60 -6.60
CA ILE A 145 -6.56 6.61 -7.02
C ILE A 145 -7.69 6.65 -5.98
N PRO A 146 -8.88 7.17 -6.33
CA PRO A 146 -9.96 7.29 -5.37
C PRO A 146 -10.35 5.91 -4.86
N VAL A 147 -10.33 5.75 -3.53
CA VAL A 147 -10.91 4.60 -2.84
C VAL A 147 -12.43 4.77 -2.90
N THR A 148 -13.01 4.34 -4.03
CA THR A 148 -14.45 4.16 -4.21
C THR A 148 -14.86 2.76 -3.82
#